data_AF-A0A5B0NYL7-F1
#
_entry.id   AF-A0A5B0NYL7-F1
#
_cell.length_a   1.000
_cell.length_b   1.000
_cell.length_c   1.000
_cell.angle_alpha   90.00
_cell.angle_beta   90.00
_cell.angle_gamma   90.00
#
_symmetry.space_group_name_H-M   'P 1'
#
loop_
_entity.id
_entity.type
_entity.pdbx_description
1 polymer ?
#
loop_
_entity_poly.entity_id
_entity_poly.type
_entity_poly.pdbx_seq_one_letter_code
_entity_poly.pdbx_strand_id
1 'polypeptide(L)'
;MFKTKSFMLRVYAGTAITLLTLSMQLVEARHNLVPRAGSVRHCVRFLGEYYADNSQMICQNNEGGFLCPKDQCTSGGYPNPSNVGSFSKMHWRGCDRSSTSTRGRAWGRTANRAITIQFHDDEKRVSIHGTQEGLPDIFDFECYWNSPSDLNARKPYCGGCKDF
;
A
#
# COMPACT_ATOMS: atom_id res chain seq x y z
N MET A 1 -39.37 39.36 40.46
CA MET A 1 -39.38 38.18 39.57
C MET A 1 -38.22 38.27 38.55
N PHE A 2 -36.96 38.08 38.97
CA PHE A 2 -35.79 38.27 38.07
C PHE A 2 -34.62 37.28 38.28
N LYS A 3 -34.68 36.36 39.25
CA LYS A 3 -33.58 35.43 39.54
C LYS A 3 -33.60 34.13 38.74
N THR A 4 -34.74 33.74 38.17
CA THR A 4 -34.91 32.44 37.49
C THR A 4 -34.39 32.42 36.05
N LYS A 5 -34.42 33.56 35.34
CA LYS A 5 -33.95 33.66 33.94
C LYS A 5 -32.42 33.60 33.81
N SER A 6 -31.69 34.11 34.81
CA SER A 6 -30.22 34.14 34.80
C SER A 6 -29.60 32.75 35.03
N PHE A 7 -30.29 31.87 35.76
CA PHE A 7 -29.81 30.52 36.04
C PHE A 7 -29.90 29.60 34.80
N MET A 8 -31.01 29.68 34.05
CA MET A 8 -31.19 28.91 32.80
C MET A 8 -30.15 29.27 31.73
N LEU A 9 -29.79 30.55 31.62
CA LEU A 9 -28.75 31.03 30.69
C LEU A 9 -27.36 30.46 31.01
N ARG A 10 -27.02 30.28 32.28
CA ARG A 10 -25.74 29.69 32.71
C ARG A 10 -25.67 28.20 32.42
N VAL A 11 -26.78 27.47 32.56
CA VAL A 11 -26.85 26.04 32.22
C VAL A 11 -26.72 25.84 30.71
N TYR A 12 -27.40 26.66 29.90
CA TYR A 12 -27.29 26.62 28.43
C TYR A 12 -25.89 26.98 27.92
N ALA A 13 -25.22 27.96 28.54
CA ALA A 13 -23.84 28.30 28.19
C ALA A 13 -22.88 27.16 28.58
N GLY A 14 -23.07 26.54 29.75
CA GLY A 14 -22.27 25.40 30.20
C GLY A 14 -22.40 24.17 29.30
N THR A 15 -23.61 23.82 28.84
CA THR A 15 -23.84 22.70 27.92
C THR A 15 -23.35 22.99 26.51
N ALA A 16 -23.47 24.23 26.03
CA ALA A 16 -22.93 24.60 24.72
C ALA A 16 -21.39 24.52 24.70
N ILE A 17 -20.73 24.94 25.79
CA ILE A 17 -19.26 24.86 25.91
C ILE A 17 -18.80 23.41 25.96
N THR A 18 -19.47 22.52 26.71
CA THR A 18 -19.09 21.11 26.76
C THR A 18 -19.35 20.37 25.45
N LEU A 19 -20.42 20.69 24.72
CA LEU A 19 -20.62 20.15 23.37
C LEU A 19 -19.57 20.64 22.38
N LEU A 20 -19.18 21.92 22.44
CA LEU A 20 -18.13 22.48 21.59
C LEU A 20 -16.77 21.85 21.88
N THR A 21 -16.39 21.66 23.14
CA THR A 21 -15.13 21.00 23.48
C THR A 21 -15.10 19.51 23.12
N LEU A 22 -16.22 18.78 23.28
CA LEU A 22 -16.35 17.40 22.80
C LEU A 22 -16.19 17.30 21.27
N SER A 23 -16.78 18.24 20.53
CA SER A 23 -16.64 18.26 19.06
C SER A 23 -15.22 18.58 18.59
N MET A 24 -14.48 19.44 19.30
CA MET A 24 -13.05 19.67 19.00
C MET A 24 -12.18 18.46 19.34
N GLN A 25 -12.40 17.79 20.48
CA GLN A 25 -11.67 16.56 20.80
C GLN A 25 -11.96 15.44 19.81
N LEU A 26 -13.18 15.36 19.25
CA LEU A 26 -13.51 14.39 18.20
C LEU A 26 -12.82 14.70 16.86
N VAL A 27 -12.63 15.97 16.51
CA VAL A 27 -11.88 16.39 15.32
C VAL A 27 -10.38 16.12 15.48
N GLU A 28 -9.84 16.32 16.68
CA GLU A 28 -8.43 16.04 17.00
C GLU A 28 -8.17 14.53 17.09
N ALA A 29 -9.11 13.75 17.62
CA ALA A 29 -9.08 12.29 17.57
C ALA A 29 -9.12 11.76 16.12
N ARG A 30 -9.86 12.40 15.21
CA ARG A 30 -9.83 12.07 13.77
C ARG A 30 -8.50 12.43 13.10
N HIS A 31 -7.81 13.48 13.54
CA HIS A 31 -6.46 13.78 13.05
C HIS A 31 -5.42 12.80 13.62
N ASN A 32 -5.62 12.27 14.83
CA ASN A 32 -4.78 11.22 15.42
C ASN A 32 -5.05 9.81 14.88
N LEU A 33 -6.16 9.60 14.15
CA LEU A 33 -6.42 8.38 13.39
C LEU A 33 -5.71 8.37 12.03
N VAL A 34 -5.09 9.49 11.62
CA VAL A 34 -4.06 9.44 10.59
C VAL A 34 -2.84 8.79 11.25
N PRO A 35 -2.43 7.58 10.84
CA PRO A 35 -1.22 6.98 11.37
C PRO A 35 -0.12 8.02 11.25
N ARG A 36 0.60 8.32 12.35
CA ARG A 36 1.84 9.13 12.31
C ARG A 36 2.55 8.75 11.04
N ALA A 37 2.70 9.71 10.11
CA ALA A 37 3.16 9.46 8.75
C ALA A 37 4.43 8.61 8.80
N GLY A 38 4.27 7.29 8.71
CA GLY A 38 5.41 6.38 8.75
C GLY A 38 6.22 6.63 7.51
N SER A 39 7.53 6.43 7.62
CA SER A 39 8.45 6.70 6.51
C SER A 39 7.95 6.06 5.22
N VAL A 40 7.95 6.83 4.13
CA VAL A 40 7.72 6.28 2.81
C VAL A 40 8.97 5.49 2.42
N ARG A 41 8.80 4.22 2.05
CA ARG A 41 9.88 3.33 1.63
C ARG A 41 9.70 2.96 0.16
N HIS A 42 10.79 3.05 -0.60
CA HIS A 42 10.86 2.59 -1.97
C HIS A 42 11.30 1.12 -1.98
N CYS A 43 10.40 0.20 -2.35
CA CYS A 43 10.62 -1.24 -2.23
C CYS A 43 11.38 -1.76 -3.45
N VAL A 44 12.67 -1.45 -3.51
CA VAL A 44 13.49 -1.66 -4.71
C VAL A 44 13.99 -3.09 -4.91
N ARG A 45 13.96 -3.94 -3.87
CA ARG A 45 14.42 -5.33 -3.94
C ARG A 45 13.26 -6.32 -3.89
N PHE A 46 12.34 -6.12 -2.96
CA PHE A 46 11.24 -7.04 -2.72
C PHE A 46 10.01 -6.31 -2.21
N LEU A 47 8.83 -6.78 -2.63
CA LEU A 47 7.58 -6.45 -1.98
C LEU A 47 6.71 -7.72 -1.95
N GLY A 48 6.14 -8.06 -0.80
CA GLY A 48 5.26 -9.22 -0.70
C GLY A 48 4.38 -9.21 0.53
N GLU A 49 3.30 -10.00 0.51
CA GLU A 49 2.40 -10.13 1.65
C GLU A 49 3.12 -10.70 2.88
N TYR A 50 2.82 -10.15 4.06
CA TYR A 50 3.35 -10.69 5.31
C TYR A 50 2.49 -11.87 5.79
N TYR A 51 3.09 -13.04 5.96
CA TYR A 51 2.36 -14.28 6.24
C TYR A 51 1.56 -14.26 7.57
N ALA A 52 2.03 -13.51 8.56
CA ALA A 52 1.35 -13.44 9.87
C ALA A 52 0.22 -12.40 9.90
N ASP A 53 0.23 -11.43 8.98
CA ASP A 53 -0.78 -10.37 8.89
C ASP A 53 -0.95 -9.92 7.43
N ASN A 54 -2.04 -10.37 6.82
CA ASN A 54 -2.36 -10.06 5.42
C ASN A 54 -2.72 -8.60 5.15
N SER A 55 -2.88 -7.78 6.21
CA SER A 55 -3.01 -6.33 6.10
C SER A 55 -1.66 -5.63 5.94
N GLN A 56 -0.55 -6.37 6.09
CA GLN A 56 0.81 -5.86 5.96
C GLN A 56 1.55 -6.47 4.77
N MET A 57 2.52 -5.70 4.29
CA MET A 57 3.47 -6.08 3.26
C MET A 57 4.89 -5.95 3.81
N ILE A 58 5.75 -6.90 3.47
CA ILE A 58 7.20 -6.76 3.63
C ILE A 58 7.73 -5.99 2.42
N CYS A 59 8.30 -4.82 2.68
CA CYS A 59 9.01 -4.00 1.72
C CYS A 59 10.51 -4.09 1.99
N GLN A 60 11.32 -4.46 1.00
CA GLN A 60 12.78 -4.43 1.13
C GLN A 60 13.40 -3.42 0.18
N ASN A 61 14.31 -2.63 0.71
CA ASN A 61 15.16 -1.73 -0.05
C ASN A 61 16.64 -2.11 0.14
N ASN A 62 17.56 -1.21 -0.21
CA ASN A 62 19.01 -1.45 -0.02
C ASN A 62 19.49 -1.28 1.43
N GLU A 63 18.67 -0.69 2.30
CA GLU A 63 18.98 -0.41 3.71
C GLU A 63 18.48 -1.52 4.64
N GLY A 64 17.36 -2.15 4.31
CA GLY A 64 16.76 -3.20 5.15
C GLY A 64 15.35 -3.61 4.72
N GLY A 65 14.68 -4.34 5.62
CA GLY A 65 13.29 -4.76 5.49
C GLY A 65 12.37 -3.94 6.39
N PHE A 66 11.18 -3.66 5.89
CA PHE A 66 10.16 -2.87 6.58
C PHE A 66 8.80 -3.54 6.45
N LEU A 67 7.98 -3.42 7.49
CA LEU A 67 6.56 -3.74 7.45
C LEU A 67 5.77 -2.49 7.11
N CYS A 68 4.97 -2.57 6.06
CA CYS A 68 4.14 -1.47 5.59
C CYS A 68 2.68 -1.92 5.50
N PRO A 69 1.69 -1.05 5.79
CA PRO A 69 0.29 -1.34 5.50
C PRO A 69 0.08 -1.57 4.00
N LYS A 70 -0.66 -2.63 3.66
CA LYS A 70 -0.89 -3.07 2.26
C LYS A 70 -1.63 -2.02 1.43
N ASP A 71 -2.58 -1.32 2.05
CA ASP A 71 -3.36 -0.24 1.44
C ASP A 71 -2.54 1.04 1.16
N GLN A 72 -1.34 1.15 1.74
CA GLN A 72 -0.43 2.28 1.56
C GLN A 72 0.66 2.00 0.51
N CYS A 73 0.63 0.83 -0.16
CA CYS A 73 1.56 0.47 -1.22
C CYS A 73 1.05 0.86 -2.61
N THR A 74 1.91 1.53 -3.38
CA THR A 74 1.60 2.10 -4.69
C THR A 74 2.01 1.19 -5.85
N SER A 75 1.52 1.47 -7.06
CA SER A 75 1.92 0.81 -8.31
C SER A 75 3.17 1.42 -8.97
N GLY A 76 4.05 2.03 -8.18
CA GLY A 76 5.33 2.59 -8.62
C GLY A 76 5.34 4.08 -9.02
N GLY A 77 4.29 4.82 -8.69
CA GLY A 77 4.37 6.28 -8.59
C GLY A 77 4.83 6.69 -7.18
N TYR A 78 5.57 7.80 -7.06
CA TYR A 78 5.81 8.39 -5.74
C TYR A 78 4.45 8.66 -5.07
N PRO A 79 4.26 8.30 -3.80
CA PRO A 79 2.96 8.39 -3.16
C PRO A 79 2.53 9.85 -3.11
N ASN A 80 1.51 10.18 -3.91
CA ASN A 80 0.79 11.44 -3.86
C ASN A 80 -0.55 11.17 -3.15
N PRO A 81 -0.93 11.95 -2.12
CA PRO A 81 -2.20 11.77 -1.41
C PRO A 81 -3.44 11.78 -2.32
N SER A 82 -3.33 12.32 -3.54
CA SER A 82 -4.42 12.42 -4.51
C SER A 82 -4.55 11.19 -5.44
N ASN A 83 -3.52 10.33 -5.51
CA ASN A 83 -3.50 9.24 -6.50
C ASN A 83 -2.55 8.10 -6.07
N VAL A 84 -2.85 7.47 -4.94
CA VAL A 84 -2.19 6.22 -4.54
C VAL A 84 -2.79 5.11 -5.39
N GLY A 85 -2.23 4.89 -6.59
CA GLY A 85 -2.58 3.72 -7.38
C GLY A 85 -2.24 2.47 -6.57
N SER A 86 -3.24 1.75 -6.07
CA SER A 86 -3.04 0.54 -5.26
C SER A 86 -2.07 -0.43 -5.94
N PHE A 87 -1.18 -1.05 -5.17
CA PHE A 87 -0.30 -2.13 -5.61
C PHE A 87 -1.03 -3.19 -6.45
N SER A 88 -2.29 -3.49 -6.12
CA SER A 88 -3.13 -4.43 -6.88
C SER A 88 -3.36 -4.07 -8.35
N LYS A 89 -3.09 -2.83 -8.76
CA LYS A 89 -3.19 -2.35 -10.15
C LYS A 89 -1.92 -2.57 -10.96
N MET A 90 -0.81 -2.99 -10.34
CA MET A 90 0.39 -3.34 -11.09
C MET A 90 0.14 -4.53 -11.99
N HIS A 91 0.73 -4.43 -13.17
CA HIS A 91 0.75 -5.49 -14.15
C HIS A 91 2.09 -5.46 -14.89
N TRP A 92 2.57 -6.63 -15.24
CA TRP A 92 3.81 -6.83 -15.99
C TRP A 92 3.48 -7.57 -17.26
N ARG A 93 4.10 -7.15 -18.36
CA ARG A 93 3.74 -7.63 -19.70
C ARG A 93 4.91 -8.36 -20.33
N GLY A 94 4.59 -9.27 -21.26
CA GLY A 94 5.60 -10.00 -22.01
C GLY A 94 6.36 -11.02 -21.17
N CYS A 95 5.75 -11.51 -20.10
CA CYS A 95 6.41 -12.38 -19.14
C CYS A 95 6.46 -13.83 -19.62
N ASP A 96 7.47 -14.56 -19.16
CA ASP A 96 7.55 -16.00 -19.22
C ASP A 96 6.95 -16.61 -17.96
N ARG A 97 5.93 -17.44 -18.11
CA ARG A 97 5.32 -18.19 -17.01
C ARG A 97 6.09 -19.49 -16.81
N SER A 98 6.48 -19.79 -15.58
CA SER A 98 7.24 -21.00 -15.23
C SER A 98 6.58 -22.29 -15.73
N SER A 99 7.43 -23.23 -16.15
CA SER A 99 7.03 -24.59 -16.57
C SER A 99 6.47 -25.44 -15.43
N THR A 100 6.76 -25.08 -14.17
CA THR A 100 6.28 -25.79 -12.98
C THR A 100 4.80 -25.51 -12.67
N SER A 101 4.17 -24.59 -13.41
CA SER A 101 2.74 -24.32 -13.26
C SER A 101 1.86 -25.47 -13.75
N THR A 102 0.67 -25.61 -13.17
CA THR A 102 -0.36 -26.59 -13.59
C THR A 102 -0.75 -26.50 -15.07
N ARG A 103 -0.50 -25.34 -15.70
CA ARG A 103 -0.79 -25.07 -17.11
C ARG A 103 0.47 -25.05 -18.00
N GLY A 104 1.63 -25.41 -17.46
CA GLY A 104 2.91 -25.44 -18.18
C GLY A 104 3.47 -24.06 -18.57
N ARG A 105 4.64 -24.08 -19.22
CA ARG A 105 5.37 -22.87 -19.62
C ARG A 105 4.59 -22.07 -20.66
N ALA A 106 4.60 -20.75 -20.56
CA ALA A 106 4.00 -19.91 -21.60
C ALA A 106 4.61 -18.52 -21.66
N TRP A 107 4.84 -18.03 -22.88
CA TRP A 107 5.46 -16.73 -23.14
C TRP A 107 4.43 -15.65 -23.46
N GLY A 108 4.86 -14.38 -23.33
CA GLY A 108 4.07 -13.22 -23.73
C GLY A 108 2.88 -12.95 -22.80
N ARG A 109 2.92 -13.43 -21.56
CA ARG A 109 1.80 -13.33 -20.62
C ARG A 109 1.81 -12.01 -19.86
N THR A 110 0.63 -11.62 -19.39
CA THR A 110 0.46 -10.48 -18.48
C THR A 110 0.27 -11.02 -17.06
N ALA A 111 1.24 -10.75 -16.19
CA ALA A 111 1.14 -11.03 -14.76
C ALA A 111 0.42 -9.86 -14.06
N ASN A 112 -0.49 -10.15 -13.14
CA ASN A 112 -1.20 -9.15 -12.34
C ASN A 112 -1.54 -9.71 -10.95
N ARG A 113 -2.07 -8.83 -10.07
CA ARG A 113 -2.45 -9.19 -8.69
C ARG A 113 -1.33 -9.99 -8.00
N ALA A 114 -0.13 -9.42 -8.00
CA ALA A 114 1.03 -10.05 -7.41
C ALA A 114 0.83 -10.23 -5.89
N ILE A 115 1.27 -11.38 -5.40
CA ILE A 115 1.38 -11.74 -3.98
C ILE A 115 2.79 -11.38 -3.50
N THR A 116 3.81 -11.72 -4.29
CA THR A 116 5.19 -11.29 -4.08
C THR A 116 5.85 -10.86 -5.38
N ILE A 117 6.78 -9.93 -5.27
CA ILE A 117 7.65 -9.48 -6.37
C ILE A 117 9.09 -9.37 -5.87
N GLN A 118 10.02 -9.76 -6.73
CA GLN A 118 11.45 -9.63 -6.50
C GLN A 118 12.11 -9.00 -7.72
N PHE A 119 12.86 -7.92 -7.50
CA PHE A 119 13.58 -7.20 -8.55
C PHE A 119 15.04 -7.64 -8.58
N HIS A 120 15.51 -7.96 -9.77
CA HIS A 120 16.88 -8.33 -10.09
C HIS A 120 17.43 -7.28 -11.06
N ASP A 121 17.89 -6.14 -10.53
CA ASP A 121 18.29 -4.99 -11.34
C ASP A 121 19.44 -5.29 -12.30
N ASP A 122 20.42 -6.07 -11.85
CA ASP A 122 21.59 -6.46 -12.65
C ASP A 122 21.19 -7.29 -13.88
N GLU A 123 20.14 -8.09 -13.75
CA GLU A 123 19.58 -8.94 -14.82
C GLU A 123 18.46 -8.24 -15.60
N LYS A 124 18.08 -7.02 -15.20
CA LYS A 124 16.89 -6.31 -15.67
C LYS A 124 15.63 -7.20 -15.69
N ARG A 125 15.43 -7.96 -14.61
CA ARG A 125 14.38 -8.96 -14.46
C ARG A 125 13.57 -8.74 -13.19
N VAL A 126 12.27 -8.99 -13.25
CA VAL A 126 11.38 -9.09 -12.09
C VAL A 126 10.74 -10.46 -12.06
N SER A 127 10.84 -11.09 -10.90
CA SER A 127 10.21 -12.37 -10.58
C SER A 127 8.91 -12.08 -9.83
N ILE A 128 7.82 -12.67 -10.26
CA ILE A 128 6.47 -12.36 -9.74
C ILE A 128 5.78 -13.67 -9.38
N HIS A 129 5.31 -13.76 -8.14
CA HIS A 129 4.34 -14.76 -7.74
C HIS A 129 2.95 -14.11 -7.71
N GLY A 130 2.03 -14.54 -8.55
CA GLY A 130 0.73 -13.88 -8.70
C GLY A 130 -0.17 -14.53 -9.73
N THR A 131 -1.19 -13.82 -10.22
CA THR A 131 -2.12 -14.35 -11.22
C THR A 131 -1.75 -13.94 -12.64
N GLN A 132 -2.28 -14.68 -13.62
CA GLN A 132 -2.29 -14.24 -15.00
C GLN A 132 -3.57 -13.46 -15.30
N GLU A 133 -3.51 -12.44 -16.15
CA GLU A 133 -4.72 -11.83 -16.69
C GLU A 133 -5.64 -12.87 -17.33
N GLY A 134 -6.92 -12.85 -16.93
CA GLY A 134 -7.93 -13.81 -17.37
C GLY A 134 -7.93 -15.18 -16.68
N LEU A 135 -6.96 -15.47 -15.80
CA LEU A 135 -6.89 -16.75 -15.07
C LEU A 135 -6.93 -16.53 -13.56
N PRO A 136 -7.63 -17.39 -12.80
CA PRO A 136 -7.67 -17.30 -11.33
C PRO A 136 -6.48 -17.99 -10.65
N ASP A 137 -5.80 -18.89 -11.37
CA ASP A 137 -4.68 -19.67 -10.86
C ASP A 137 -3.46 -18.79 -10.56
N ILE A 138 -2.68 -19.20 -9.55
CA ILE A 138 -1.43 -18.56 -9.16
C ILE A 138 -0.27 -19.22 -9.92
N PHE A 139 0.66 -18.40 -10.39
CA PHE A 139 1.82 -18.81 -11.15
C PHE A 139 3.05 -17.96 -10.79
N ASP A 140 4.21 -18.48 -11.16
CA ASP A 140 5.46 -17.74 -11.15
C ASP A 140 5.77 -17.21 -12.56
N PHE A 141 6.19 -15.96 -12.63
CA PHE A 141 6.53 -15.27 -13.87
C PHE A 141 7.91 -14.62 -13.77
N GLU A 142 8.62 -14.62 -14.88
CA GLU A 142 9.78 -13.78 -15.11
C GLU A 142 9.46 -12.76 -16.20
N CYS A 143 9.64 -11.48 -15.90
CA CYS A 143 9.45 -10.39 -16.85
C CYS A 143 10.73 -9.58 -16.92
N TYR A 144 11.03 -9.03 -18.10
CA TYR A 144 12.26 -8.30 -18.33
C TYR A 144 11.98 -6.85 -18.74
N TRP A 145 12.98 -6.00 -18.61
CA TRP A 145 12.98 -4.63 -19.13
C TRP A 145 14.32 -4.28 -19.78
N ASN A 146 14.32 -3.23 -20.60
CA ASN A 146 15.54 -2.71 -21.22
C ASN A 146 15.97 -1.39 -20.58
N SER A 147 15.00 -0.56 -20.18
CA SER A 147 15.18 0.77 -19.61
C SER A 147 14.46 0.92 -18.26
N PRO A 148 14.97 1.73 -17.31
CA PRO A 148 14.28 2.05 -16.05
C PRO A 148 12.90 2.71 -16.23
N SER A 149 12.63 3.27 -17.40
CA SER A 149 11.32 3.87 -17.75
C SER A 149 10.25 2.84 -18.12
N ASP A 150 10.66 1.60 -18.39
CA ASP A 150 9.75 0.55 -18.83
C ASP A 150 8.76 0.19 -17.74
N LEU A 151 7.55 -0.22 -18.14
CA LEU A 151 6.50 -0.61 -17.20
C LEU A 151 6.98 -1.70 -16.22
N ASN A 152 7.70 -2.69 -16.72
CA ASN A 152 8.19 -3.82 -15.92
C ASN A 152 9.30 -3.43 -14.92
N ALA A 153 9.98 -2.29 -15.13
CA ALA A 153 11.01 -1.76 -14.24
C ALA A 153 10.44 -0.95 -13.06
N ARG A 154 9.13 -0.68 -13.06
CA ARG A 154 8.49 0.15 -12.03
C ARG A 154 8.51 -0.56 -10.68
N LYS A 155 8.92 0.18 -9.66
CA LYS A 155 9.08 -0.31 -8.29
C LYS A 155 8.12 0.43 -7.36
N PRO A 156 7.41 -0.29 -6.49
CA PRO A 156 6.40 0.31 -5.64
C PRO A 156 7.01 1.12 -4.49
N TYR A 157 6.30 2.15 -4.07
CA TYR A 157 6.52 2.86 -2.81
C TYR A 157 5.43 2.47 -1.82
N CYS A 158 5.79 2.27 -0.55
CA CYS A 158 4.83 2.05 0.53
C CYS A 158 4.96 3.15 1.59
N GLY A 159 3.84 3.70 2.04
CA GLY A 159 3.79 4.64 3.16
C GLY A 159 3.54 3.93 4.50
N GLY A 160 3.74 4.63 5.62
CA GLY A 160 3.38 4.09 6.94
C GLY A 160 4.31 2.98 7.44
N CYS A 161 5.50 2.84 6.85
CA CYS A 161 6.38 1.70 7.12
C CYS A 161 7.14 1.83 8.44
N LYS A 162 7.33 0.69 9.10
CA LYS A 162 8.15 0.48 10.31
C LYS A 162 9.22 -0.57 10.04
N ASP A 163 10.33 -0.54 10.77
CA ASP A 163 11.40 -1.53 10.64
C ASP A 163 10.86 -2.94 10.98
N PHE A 164 11.32 -3.94 10.22
CA PHE A 164 10.94 -5.36 10.36
C PHE A 164 11.96 -6.13 11.20
#